data_AF-A0A6L8KF41-F1
#
_entry.id   AF-A0A6L8KF41-F1
#
_cell.length_a   1.000
_cell.length_b   1.000
_cell.length_c   1.000
_cell.angle_alpha   90.00
_cell.angle_beta   90.00
_cell.angle_gamma   90.00
#
_symmetry.space_group_name_H-M   'P 1'
#
loop_
_entity.id
_entity.type
_entity.pdbx_description
1 polymer ?
#
loop_
_entity_poly.entity_id
_entity_poly.type
_entity_poly.pdbx_seq_one_letter_code
_entity_poly.pdbx_strand_id
1 'polypeptide(L)'
;MSTPFDSHQHAKRLMEAGVQPALAEIQAETNGQLFNELGQLSNKLQEVEVRGNTKIEQVKLELEVNIAETRTELVRWVVGIAILQSSLLTGFMLRLIH
;
A
#
# COMPACT_ATOMS: atom_id res chain seq x y z
N MET A 1 -21.76 11.09 -3.73
CA MET A 1 -21.72 12.39 -3.00
C MET A 1 -22.49 12.19 -1.71
N SER A 2 -21.79 12.14 -0.57
CA SER A 2 -22.45 12.12 0.75
C SER A 2 -22.87 13.56 1.06
N THR A 3 -24.16 13.79 1.29
CA THR A 3 -24.63 15.09 1.76
C THR A 3 -24.13 15.31 3.20
N PRO A 4 -23.59 16.49 3.54
CA PRO A 4 -23.16 16.78 4.90
C PRO A 4 -24.35 16.67 5.88
N PHE A 5 -24.07 16.25 7.11
CA PHE A 5 -25.09 16.10 8.14
C PHE A 5 -25.63 17.48 8.56
N ASP A 6 -26.95 17.67 8.46
CA ASP A 6 -27.64 18.90 8.86
C ASP A 6 -28.23 18.72 10.27
N SER A 7 -27.54 19.27 11.27
CA SER A 7 -27.96 19.22 12.67
C SER A 7 -29.28 19.95 12.92
N HIS A 8 -29.57 21.04 12.22
CA HIS A 8 -30.82 21.79 12.41
C HIS A 8 -32.03 21.01 11.90
N GLN A 9 -31.93 20.40 10.73
CA GLN A 9 -32.98 19.52 10.21
C GLN A 9 -33.17 18.29 11.09
N HIS A 10 -32.09 17.75 11.65
CA HIS A 10 -32.17 16.62 12.57
C HIS A 10 -32.85 16.99 13.89
N ALA A 11 -32.46 18.10 14.51
CA ALA A 11 -33.10 18.62 15.73
C ALA A 11 -34.59 18.89 15.49
N LYS A 12 -34.95 19.54 14.37
CA LYS A 12 -36.34 19.81 14.02
C LYS A 12 -37.19 18.55 13.93
N ARG A 13 -36.67 17.49 13.29
CA ARG A 13 -37.35 16.19 13.21
C ARG A 13 -37.53 15.52 14.58
N LEU A 14 -36.54 15.64 15.45
CA LEU A 14 -36.63 15.11 16.81
C LEU A 14 -37.72 15.86 17.62
N MET A 15 -37.79 17.19 17.49
CA MET A 15 -38.83 17.99 18.12
C MET A 15 -40.23 17.63 17.58
N GLU A 16 -40.37 17.47 16.26
CA GLU A 16 -41.61 17.02 15.62
C GLU A 16 -42.04 15.61 16.09
N ALA A 17 -41.08 14.76 16.45
CA ALA A 17 -41.33 13.45 17.04
C ALA A 17 -41.64 13.48 18.56
N GLY A 18 -41.72 14.67 19.16
CA GLY A 18 -42.05 14.85 20.58
C GLY A 18 -40.86 14.81 21.53
N VAL A 19 -39.62 14.84 21.02
CA VAL A 19 -38.42 14.98 21.84
C VAL A 19 -38.34 16.41 22.38
N GLN A 20 -37.97 16.56 23.66
CA GLN A 20 -37.82 17.88 24.27
C GLN A 20 -36.79 18.73 23.49
N PRO A 21 -37.04 20.04 23.26
CA PRO A 21 -36.15 20.93 22.51
C PRO A 21 -34.67 20.82 22.86
N ALA A 22 -34.34 20.91 24.16
CA ALA A 22 -32.97 20.85 24.63
C ALA A 22 -32.30 19.49 24.35
N LEU A 23 -33.06 18.40 24.43
CA LEU A 23 -32.54 17.05 24.16
C LEU A 23 -32.35 16.83 22.65
N ALA A 24 -33.27 17.36 21.83
CA ALA A 24 -33.19 17.28 20.37
C ALA A 24 -31.96 18.02 19.82
N GLU A 25 -31.64 19.20 20.36
CA GLU A 25 -30.44 19.96 19.98
C GLU A 25 -29.15 19.26 20.40
N ILE A 26 -29.06 18.79 21.66
CA ILE A 26 -27.88 18.05 22.15
C ILE A 26 -27.64 16.79 21.31
N GLN A 27 -28.71 16.06 20.96
CA GLN A 27 -28.60 14.86 20.14
C GLN A 27 -28.15 15.19 18.71
N ALA A 28 -28.69 16.26 18.12
CA ALA A 28 -28.27 16.70 16.80
C ALA A 28 -26.83 17.19 16.74
N GLU A 29 -26.37 17.90 17.77
CA GLU A 29 -24.98 18.34 17.88
C GLU A 29 -24.04 17.14 18.03
N THR A 30 -24.36 16.20 18.93
CA THR A 30 -23.58 14.97 19.14
C THR A 30 -23.48 14.16 17.86
N ASN A 31 -24.61 13.98 17.14
CA ASN A 31 -24.63 13.28 15.87
C ASN A 31 -23.79 14.02 14.81
N GLY A 32 -23.86 15.35 14.77
CA GLY A 32 -23.04 16.17 13.86
C GLY A 32 -21.53 16.00 14.11
N GLN A 33 -21.12 15.98 15.38
CA GLN A 33 -19.74 15.71 15.77
C GLN A 33 -19.30 14.30 15.33
N LEU A 34 -20.11 13.28 15.59
CA LEU A 34 -19.84 11.90 15.15
C LEU A 34 -19.69 11.80 13.63
N PHE A 35 -20.59 12.41 12.85
CA PHE A 35 -20.48 12.40 11.39
C PHE A 35 -19.22 13.12 10.89
N ASN A 36 -18.80 14.20 11.56
CA ASN A 36 -17.56 14.88 11.25
C ASN A 36 -16.34 13.99 11.54
N GLU A 37 -16.30 13.33 12.70
CA GLU A 37 -15.23 12.38 13.04
C GLU A 37 -15.17 11.19 12.08
N LEU A 38 -16.33 10.63 11.70
CA LEU A 38 -16.42 9.57 10.70
C LEU A 38 -15.91 10.04 9.33
N GLY A 39 -16.24 11.27 8.94
CA GLY A 39 -15.72 11.89 7.71
C GLY A 39 -14.19 12.02 7.74
N GLN A 40 -13.63 12.50 8.85
CA GLN A 40 -12.17 12.59 9.03
C GLN A 40 -11.51 11.20 9.02
N LEU A 41 -12.12 10.21 9.67
CA LEU A 41 -11.62 8.84 9.68
C LEU A 41 -11.66 8.21 8.29
N SER A 42 -12.73 8.43 7.53
CA SER A 42 -12.85 7.97 6.14
C SER A 42 -11.75 8.58 5.26
N ASN A 43 -11.47 9.87 5.42
CA ASN A 43 -10.39 10.53 4.68
C ASN A 43 -9.01 9.96 5.05
N LYS A 44 -8.76 9.75 6.35
CA LYS A 44 -7.51 9.11 6.81
C LYS A 44 -7.37 7.68 6.30
N LEU A 45 -8.47 6.92 6.26
CA LEU A 45 -8.48 5.56 5.74
C LEU A 45 -8.12 5.54 4.25
N GLN A 46 -8.74 6.43 3.46
CA GLN A 46 -8.41 6.60 2.06
C GLN A 46 -6.95 7.01 1.85
N GLU A 47 -6.42 7.91 2.68
CA GLU A 47 -5.01 8.30 2.64
C GLU A 47 -4.08 7.10 2.93
N VAL A 48 -4.41 6.29 3.95
CA VAL A 48 -3.66 5.09 4.30
C VAL A 48 -3.72 4.05 3.19
N GLU A 49 -4.87 3.87 2.54
CA GLU A 49 -5.04 2.96 1.41
C GLU A 49 -4.18 3.38 0.21
N VAL A 50 -4.24 4.66 -0.18
CA VAL A 50 -3.42 5.21 -1.28
C VAL A 50 -1.92 5.08 -0.96
N ARG A 51 -1.52 5.44 0.27
CA ARG A 51 -0.13 5.33 0.73
C ARG A 51 0.33 3.87 0.76
N GLY A 52 -0.51 2.95 1.23
CA GLY A 52 -0.25 1.51 1.28
C GLY A 52 -0.03 0.94 -0.12
N ASN A 53 -0.95 1.21 -1.04
CA ASN A 53 -0.83 0.77 -2.44
C ASN A 53 0.42 1.32 -3.11
N THR A 54 0.75 2.58 -2.87
CA THR A 54 1.98 3.21 -3.41
C THR A 54 3.24 2.53 -2.86
N LYS A 55 3.29 2.25 -1.57
CA LYS A 55 4.43 1.57 -0.93
C LYS A 55 4.59 0.14 -1.45
N ILE A 56 3.48 -0.58 -1.63
CA ILE A 56 3.48 -1.93 -2.19
C ILE A 56 4.04 -1.93 -3.61
N GLU A 57 3.59 -0.99 -4.46
CA GLU A 57 4.08 -0.87 -5.83
C GLU A 57 5.58 -0.55 -5.87
N GLN A 58 6.05 0.37 -5.00
CA GLN A 58 7.47 0.67 -4.86
C GLN A 58 8.30 -0.56 -4.48
N VAL A 59 7.87 -1.30 -3.45
CA VAL A 59 8.57 -2.52 -3.01
C VAL A 59 8.58 -3.58 -4.11
N LYS A 60 7.49 -3.70 -4.88
CA LYS A 60 7.42 -4.63 -6.00
C LYS A 60 8.43 -4.27 -7.09
N LEU A 61 8.52 -3.00 -7.47
CA LEU A 61 9.49 -2.51 -8.45
C LEU A 61 10.93 -2.70 -7.97
N GLU A 62 11.22 -2.35 -6.72
CA GLU A 62 12.54 -2.59 -6.11
C GLU A 62 12.90 -4.08 -6.12
N LEU A 63 11.95 -4.96 -5.82
CA LEU A 63 12.17 -6.40 -5.82
C LEU A 63 12.42 -6.93 -7.24
N GLU A 64 11.67 -6.47 -8.25
CA GLU A 64 11.88 -6.85 -9.65
C GLU A 64 13.29 -6.46 -10.13
N VAL A 65 13.75 -5.24 -9.78
CA VAL A 65 15.12 -4.77 -10.08
C VAL A 65 16.15 -5.65 -9.38
N ASN A 66 16.02 -5.88 -8.06
CA ASN A 66 16.96 -6.69 -7.30
C ASN A 66 17.05 -8.13 -7.83
N ILE A 67 15.92 -8.70 -8.29
CA ILE A 67 15.90 -10.02 -8.93
C ILE A 67 16.65 -9.99 -10.26
N ALA A 68 16.45 -8.97 -11.09
CA ALA A 68 17.13 -8.83 -12.37
C ALA A 68 18.66 -8.66 -12.19
N GLU A 69 19.08 -7.87 -11.20
CA GLU A 69 20.48 -7.70 -10.82
C GLU A 69 21.08 -9.02 -10.34
N THR A 70 20.41 -9.72 -9.43
CA THR A 70 20.86 -11.02 -8.92
C THR A 70 20.99 -12.05 -10.05
N ARG A 71 20.03 -12.11 -10.98
CA ARG A 71 20.11 -12.98 -12.16
C ARG A 71 21.32 -12.64 -13.03
N THR A 72 21.57 -11.36 -13.26
CA THR A 72 22.71 -10.89 -14.05
C THR A 72 24.03 -11.26 -13.39
N GLU A 73 24.14 -11.07 -12.08
CA GLU A 73 25.31 -11.44 -11.31
C GLU A 73 25.55 -12.96 -11.35
N LEU A 74 24.50 -13.77 -11.18
CA LEU A 74 24.59 -15.22 -11.32
C LEU A 74 25.08 -15.64 -12.71
N VAL A 75 24.53 -15.05 -13.78
CA VAL A 75 25.00 -15.31 -15.15
C VAL A 75 26.48 -14.96 -15.29
N ARG A 76 26.91 -13.80 -14.78
CA ARG A 76 28.32 -13.38 -14.82
C ARG A 76 29.23 -14.39 -14.12
N TRP A 77 28.85 -14.86 -12.94
CA TRP A 77 29.60 -15.88 -12.20
C TRP A 77 29.64 -17.22 -12.94
N VAL A 78 28.51 -17.69 -13.47
CA VAL A 78 28.43 -18.95 -14.22
C VAL A 78 29.29 -18.89 -15.48
N VAL A 79 29.25 -17.79 -16.23
CA VAL A 79 30.11 -17.59 -17.41
C VAL A 79 31.59 -17.60 -17.01
N GLY A 80 31.96 -16.94 -15.91
CA GLY A 80 33.33 -16.97 -15.39
C GLY A 80 33.82 -18.40 -15.08
N ILE A 81 32.98 -19.20 -14.41
CA ILE A 81 33.28 -20.61 -14.09
C ILE A 81 33.39 -21.45 -15.37
N ALA A 82 32.49 -21.26 -16.34
CA ALA A 82 32.50 -22.02 -17.60
C ALA A 82 33.77 -21.77 -18.42
N ILE A 83 34.25 -20.52 -18.48
CA ILE A 83 35.51 -20.16 -19.15
C ILE A 83 36.70 -20.84 -18.45
N LEU A 84 36.73 -20.80 -17.11
CA LEU A 84 37.78 -21.44 -16.30
C LEU A 84 37.80 -22.97 -16.51
N GLN A 85 36.64 -23.62 -16.45
CA GLN A 85 36.51 -25.06 -16.71
C GLN A 85 36.96 -25.43 -18.12
N SER A 86 36.58 -24.65 -19.13
CA SER A 86 36.98 -24.89 -20.52
C SER A 86 38.50 -24.78 -20.71
N SER A 87 39.12 -23.82 -20.02
CA SER A 87 40.57 -23.61 -20.03
C SER A 87 41.30 -24.78 -19.36
N LEU A 88 40.78 -25.27 -18.23
CA LEU A 88 41.33 -26.43 -17.53
C LEU A 88 41.25 -27.71 -18.38
N LEU A 89 40.11 -27.98 -19.02
CA LEU A 89 39.95 -29.14 -19.91
C LEU A 89 40.92 -29.09 -21.09
N THR A 90 41.07 -27.91 -21.71
CA THR A 90 42.01 -27.70 -22.82
C THR A 90 43.45 -27.94 -22.39
N GLY A 91 43.85 -27.41 -21.23
CA GLY A 91 45.19 -27.63 -20.68
C GLY A 91 45.44 -29.11 -20.33
N PHE A 92 44.42 -29.81 -19.82
CA PHE A 92 44.52 -31.23 -19.51
C PHE A 92 44.68 -32.09 -20.77
N MET A 93 43.91 -31.79 -21.82
CA MET A 93 44.03 -32.42 -23.15
C MET A 93 45.43 -32.25 -23.73
N LEU A 94 45.98 -31.03 -23.70
CA LEU A 94 47.34 -30.74 -24.20
C LEU A 94 48.41 -31.56 -23.46
N ARG A 95 48.28 -31.70 -22.14
CA ARG A 95 49.21 -32.50 -21.31
C ARG A 95 49.09 -34.01 -21.54
N LEU A 96 47.97 -34.49 -22.09
CA LEU A 96 47.76 -35.91 -22.34
C LEU A 96 48.28 -36.33 -23.73
N ILE A 97 48.33 -35.38 -24.67
CA ILE A 97 48.82 -35.58 -26.04
C ILE A 97 50.34 -35.39 -26.17
N HIS A 98 50.95 -34.60 -25.27
CA HIS A 98 52.40 -34.33 -25.23
C HIS A 98 53.06 -35.05 -24.05
#